data_AF-A0A661VSC9-F1
#
_entry.id   AF-A0A661VSC9-F1
#
_cell.length_a   1.000
_cell.length_b   1.000
_cell.length_c   1.000
_cell.angle_alpha   90.00
_cell.angle_beta   90.00
_cell.angle_gamma   90.00
#
_symmetry.space_group_name_H-M   'P 1'
#
loop_
_entity.id
_entity.type
_entity.pdbx_description
1 polymer ?
#
loop_
_entity_poly.entity_id
_entity_poly.type
_entity_poly.pdbx_seq_one_letter_code
_entity_poly.pdbx_strand_id
1 'polypeptide(L)' 'MTDLLYQTDGYLREFEAIVTEVVGDGVVLDRTAFYPGGGGQPNDVGRLLADGGEWEVVKVGRSEGRVVHRLNREPPPG' A
#
# COMPACT_ATOMS: atom_id res chain seq x y z
N MET A 1 -0.13 -0.95 -13.67
CA MET A 1 -0.37 -2.25 -12.99
C MET A 1 0.62 -2.31 -11.85
N THR A 2 0.17 -2.64 -10.63
CA THR A 2 1.06 -2.72 -9.45
C THR A 2 1.85 -4.03 -9.47
N ASP A 3 3.17 -3.95 -9.30
CA ASP A 3 4.04 -5.11 -9.06
C ASP A 3 3.87 -5.64 -7.62
N LEU A 4 3.56 -6.92 -7.49
CA LEU A 4 3.11 -7.53 -6.23
C LEU A 4 4.25 -8.31 -5.57
N LEU A 5 5.11 -7.59 -4.85
CA LEU A 5 6.36 -8.12 -4.27
C LEU A 5 6.11 -9.27 -3.28
N TYR A 6 4.99 -9.24 -2.56
CA TYR A 6 4.60 -10.32 -1.65
C TYR A 6 4.37 -11.68 -2.33
N GLN A 7 4.22 -11.73 -3.65
CA GLN A 7 4.10 -13.00 -4.38
C GLN A 7 5.44 -13.67 -4.61
N THR A 8 6.54 -12.91 -4.67
CA THR A 8 7.88 -13.41 -4.94
C THR A 8 8.73 -13.49 -3.67
N ASP A 9 8.50 -12.60 -2.70
CA ASP A 9 9.13 -12.62 -1.39
C ASP A 9 8.13 -12.23 -0.29
N GLY A 10 7.56 -13.24 0.38
CA GLY A 10 6.62 -13.04 1.49
C GLY A 10 7.27 -12.58 2.81
N TYR A 11 8.60 -12.51 2.89
CA TYR A 11 9.32 -12.02 4.06
C TYR A 11 9.76 -10.56 3.92
N LEU A 12 9.61 -9.96 2.73
CA LEU A 12 9.98 -8.57 2.47
C LEU A 12 9.13 -7.61 3.31
N ARG A 13 9.78 -6.81 4.16
CA ARG A 13 9.11 -5.85 5.07
C ARG A 13 9.28 -4.39 4.71
N GLU A 14 10.29 -4.08 3.90
CA GLU A 14 10.66 -2.71 3.51
C GLU A 14 10.93 -2.69 2.01
N PHE A 15 10.44 -1.66 1.31
CA PHE A 15 10.61 -1.49 -0.12
C PHE A 15 10.42 -0.01 -0.50
N GLU A 16 10.98 0.38 -1.64
CA GLU A 16 10.73 1.69 -2.26
C GLU A 16 9.64 1.55 -3.34
N ALA A 17 8.79 2.57 -3.46
CA ALA A 17 7.73 2.65 -4.44
C ALA A 17 7.36 4.10 -4.74
N ILE A 18 6.63 4.30 -5.85
CA ILE A 18 6.11 5.57 -6.29
C ILE A 18 4.58 5.55 -6.13
N VAL A 19 4.00 6.62 -5.58
CA VAL A 19 2.55 6.82 -5.60
C VAL A 19 2.13 7.13 -7.04
N THR A 20 1.31 6.26 -7.63
CA THR A 20 0.81 6.43 -9.00
C THR A 20 -0.56 7.10 -9.04
N GLU A 21 -1.32 7.02 -7.95
CA GLU A 21 -2.66 7.58 -7.86
C GLU A 21 -3.05 7.83 -6.39
N VAL A 22 -3.82 8.89 -6.14
CA VAL A 22 -4.51 9.13 -4.87
C VAL A 22 -6.00 8.83 -5.07
N VAL A 23 -6.57 7.97 -4.21
CA VAL A 23 -7.97 7.54 -4.29
C VAL A 23 -8.62 7.72 -2.92
N GLY A 24 -9.35 8.82 -2.74
CA GLY A 24 -9.98 9.16 -1.46
C GLY A 24 -8.95 9.32 -0.35
N ASP A 25 -9.03 8.46 0.66
CA ASP A 25 -8.13 8.40 1.83
C ASP A 25 -6.95 7.43 1.66
N GLY A 26 -6.68 6.98 0.43
CA GLY A 26 -5.62 6.01 0.16
C GLY A 26 -4.81 6.30 -1.10
N VAL A 27 -3.78 5.49 -1.29
CA VAL A 27 -2.84 5.59 -2.42
C VAL A 27 -2.68 4.26 -3.14
N VAL A 28 -2.46 4.35 -4.46
CA VAL A 28 -2.02 3.23 -5.30
C VAL A 28 -0.52 3.38 -5.55
N LEU A 29 0.20 2.29 -5.38
CA LEU A 29 1.65 2.23 -5.60
C LEU A 29 1.95 1.49 -6.91
N ASP A 30 3.07 1.82 -7.54
CA ASP A 30 3.61 1.08 -8.69
C ASP A 30 4.07 -0.33 -8.31
N ARG A 31 4.49 -0.53 -7.06
CA ARG A 31 4.83 -1.83 -6.47
C ARG A 31 4.51 -1.87 -4.97
N THR A 32 4.24 -3.06 -4.43
CA THR A 32 3.94 -3.20 -3.00
C THR A 32 4.28 -4.57 -2.43
N ALA A 33 4.86 -4.60 -1.23
CA ALA A 33 4.96 -5.79 -0.38
C ALA A 33 3.75 -5.96 0.55
N PHE A 34 2.84 -4.99 0.64
CA PHE A 34 1.64 -5.13 1.46
C PHE A 34 0.65 -6.10 0.82
N TYR A 35 0.30 -7.15 1.55
CA TYR A 35 -0.75 -8.07 1.17
C TYR A 35 -2.14 -7.44 1.41
N PRO A 36 -3.03 -7.38 0.40
CA PRO A 36 -4.38 -6.81 0.54
C PRO A 36 -5.36 -7.67 1.36
N GLY A 37 -4.91 -8.80 1.92
CA GLY A 37 -5.78 -9.80 2.54
C GLY A 37 -6.43 -10.73 1.51
N GLY A 38 -6.96 -11.85 2.00
CA GLY A 38 -7.59 -12.88 1.16
C GLY A 38 -7.45 -14.28 1.76
N GLY A 39 -8.34 -15.20 1.38
CA GLY A 39 -8.26 -16.61 1.82
C GLY A 39 -8.37 -16.81 3.34
N GLY A 40 -8.99 -15.88 4.06
CA GLY A 40 -9.07 -15.89 5.53
C GLY A 40 -7.91 -15.19 6.25
N GLN A 41 -6.87 -14.78 5.53
CA GLN A 41 -5.78 -13.98 6.07
C GLN A 41 -6.15 -12.49 6.07
N PRO A 42 -5.91 -11.75 7.18
CA PRO A 42 -6.10 -10.30 7.22
C PRO A 42 -5.14 -9.58 6.26
N ASN A 43 -5.48 -8.34 5.92
CA ASN A 43 -4.56 -7.47 5.19
C ASN A 43 -3.37 -7.06 6.06
N ASP A 44 -2.27 -6.69 5.41
CA ASP A 44 -1.14 -6.10 6.09
C ASP A 44 -1.43 -4.65 6.52
N VAL A 45 -0.70 -4.22 7.54
CA VAL A 45 -0.64 -2.84 8.05
C VAL A 45 0.82 -2.44 8.21
N GLY A 46 1.11 -1.15 8.21
CA GLY A 46 2.48 -0.66 8.23
C GLY A 46 2.54 0.83 7.99
N ARG A 47 3.63 1.31 7.38
CA ARG A 47 3.89 2.74 7.24
C ARG A 47 4.48 3.08 5.87
N LEU A 48 4.11 4.26 5.36
CA LEU A 48 4.75 4.90 4.23
C LEU A 48 5.53 6.12 4.72
N LEU A 49 6.77 6.26 4.25
CA LEU A 49 7.68 7.36 4.61
C LEU A 49 8.03 8.13 3.34
N ALA A 50 7.77 9.43 3.33
CA ALA A 50 8.06 10.31 2.18
C ALA A 50 8.21 11.77 2.64
N ASP A 51 9.16 12.52 2.08
CA ASP A 51 9.37 13.96 2.34
C ASP A 51 9.39 14.36 3.83
N GLY A 52 9.94 13.48 4.68
CA GLY A 52 9.98 13.67 6.14
C GLY A 52 8.63 13.44 6.85
N GLY A 53 7.59 13.06 6.12
CA GLY A 53 6.29 12.62 6.63
C GLY A 53 6.20 11.10 6.79
N GLU A 54 5.30 10.69 7.70
CA GLU A 54 4.96 9.30 7.97
C GLU A 54 3.43 9.13 7.92
N TRP A 55 2.95 8.13 7.18
CA TRP A 55 1.54 7.76 7.10
C TRP A 55 1.36 6.31 7.49
N GLU A 56 0.42 6.02 8.39
CA GLU A 56 0.11 4.64 8.74
C GLU A 56 -0.83 4.05 7.70
N VAL A 57 -0.48 2.90 7.15
CA VAL A 57 -1.35 2.09 6.31
C VAL A 57 -2.24 1.27 7.23
N VAL A 58 -3.51 1.67 7.35
CA VAL A 58 -4.48 1.05 8.25
C VAL A 58 -5.30 -0.05 7.58
N LYS A 59 -5.36 -0.03 6.25
CA LYS A 59 -6.03 -1.06 5.45
C LYS A 59 -5.42 -1.17 4.07
N VAL A 60 -5.25 -2.39 3.59
CA VAL A 60 -4.92 -2.66 2.19
C VAL A 60 -6.03 -3.50 1.58
N GLY A 61 -6.41 -3.20 0.34
CA GLY A 61 -7.50 -3.91 -0.33
C GLY A 61 -7.43 -3.81 -1.84
N ARG A 62 -8.21 -4.65 -2.52
CA ARG A 62 -8.38 -4.60 -3.98
C ARG A 62 -9.65 -3.83 -4.33
N SER A 63 -9.54 -2.82 -5.18
CA SER A 63 -10.67 -2.06 -5.73
C SER A 63 -10.44 -1.82 -7.21
N GLU A 64 -11.39 -2.22 -8.07
CA GLU A 64 -11.32 -2.03 -9.52
C GLU A 64 -9.97 -2.48 -10.14
N GLY A 65 -9.44 -3.61 -9.67
CA GLY A 65 -8.16 -4.16 -10.14
C GLY A 65 -6.90 -3.49 -9.57
N ARG A 66 -7.05 -2.46 -8.72
CA ARG A 66 -5.95 -1.73 -8.06
C ARG A 66 -5.75 -2.21 -6.63
N VAL A 67 -4.51 -2.16 -6.14
CA VAL A 67 -4.20 -2.35 -4.72
C VAL A 67 -4.16 -0.97 -4.06
N VAL A 68 -5.12 -0.71 -3.17
CA VAL A 68 -5.27 0.58 -2.49
C VAL A 68 -4.80 0.45 -1.05
N HIS A 69 -3.89 1.34 -0.65
CA HIS A 69 -3.36 1.45 0.71
C HIS A 69 -4.04 2.63 1.39
N ARG A 70 -5.02 2.36 2.24
CA ARG A 70 -5.74 3.38 3.00
C ARG A 70 -4.86 3.88 4.15
N LEU A 71 -4.79 5.20 4.29
CA LEU A 71 -3.96 5.87 5.26
C LEU A 71 -4.79 6.34 6.47
N ASN A 72 -4.13 6.52 7.61
CA ASN A 72 -4.76 7.07 8.83
C ASN A 72 -5.08 8.58 8.73
N ARG A 73 -4.51 9.27 7.75
CA ARG A 73 -4.65 10.71 7.51
C ARG A 73 -4.60 11.00 6.02
N GLU A 74 -4.84 12.26 5.66
CA GLU A 74 -4.83 12.71 4.27
C GLU A 74 -3.53 12.30 3.55
N PRO A 75 -3.62 11.72 2.33
CA PRO A 75 -2.46 11.34 1.54
C PRO A 75 -1.52 12.53 1.26
N PRO A 76 -0.22 12.27 1.03
CA PRO A 76 0.70 13.33 0.63
C PRO A 76 0.18 14.02 -0.64
N PRO A 77 0.34 15.36 -0.76
CA PRO A 77 0.06 16.06 -2.00
C PRO A 77 0.99 15.50 -3.09
N GLY A 78 0.41 15.19 -4.25
CA GLY A 78 1.14 14.66 -5.41
C GLY A 78 2.03 15.67 -6.10
#